data_AF-A0A925EHP2-F1
#
_entry.id   AF-A0A925EHP2-F1
#
_cell.length_a   1.000
_cell.length_b   1.000
_cell.length_c   1.000
_cell.angle_alpha   90.00
_cell.angle_beta   90.00
_cell.angle_gamma   90.00
#
_symmetry.space_group_name_H-M   'P 1'
#
loop_
_entity.id
_entity.type
_entity.pdbx_description
1 polymer ?
#
loop_
_entity_poly.entity_id
_entity_poly.type
_entity_poly.pdbx_seq_one_letter_code
_entity_poly.pdbx_strand_id
1 'polypeptide(L)' 'CSNSTPETKRLRALTDPHSQSEFRVNGVVSNFSEFKKAFGCSEKSAMVRENACRVW' A
#
# COMPACT_ATOMS: atom_id res chain seq x y z
N CYS A 1 -11.56 2.47 -1.71
CA CYS A 1 -12.02 2.24 -3.09
C CYS A 1 -12.06 3.56 -3.85
N SER A 2 -11.38 3.65 -4.99
CA SER A 2 -11.52 4.77 -5.94
C SER A 2 -11.10 4.28 -7.32
N ASN A 3 -11.59 4.91 -8.38
CA ASN A 3 -11.14 4.65 -9.76
C ASN A 3 -10.74 5.96 -10.43
N SER A 4 -9.79 5.90 -11.36
CA SER A 4 -9.32 7.05 -12.13
C SER A 4 -8.80 6.56 -13.47
N THR A 5 -8.92 7.40 -14.50
CA THR A 5 -8.46 7.04 -15.85
C THR A 5 -6.92 6.86 -15.87
N PRO A 6 -6.38 6.07 -16.80
CA PRO A 6 -4.92 5.89 -16.93
C PRO A 6 -4.15 7.22 -17.08
N GLU A 7 -4.73 8.19 -17.80
CA GLU A 7 -4.14 9.51 -18.03
C GLU A 7 -4.06 10.29 -16.71
N THR A 8 -5.15 10.26 -15.93
CA THR A 8 -5.21 10.91 -14.61
C THR A 8 -4.25 10.26 -13.64
N LYS A 9 -4.15 8.91 -13.64
CA LYS A 9 -3.19 8.18 -12.82
C LYS A 9 -1.75 8.59 -13.13
N ARG A 10 -1.40 8.70 -14.42
CA ARG A 10 -0.08 9.14 -14.87
C ARG A 10 0.22 10.59 -14.46
N LEU A 11 -0.73 11.49 -14.67
CA LEU A 11 -0.58 12.90 -14.29
C LEU A 11 -0.33 13.03 -12.79
N ARG A 12 -1.18 12.41 -11.97
CA ARG A 12 -1.08 12.48 -10.51
C ARG A 12 0.19 11.82 -9.97
N ALA A 13 0.70 10.79 -10.61
CA ALA A 13 1.99 10.20 -10.22
C ALA A 13 3.16 11.20 -10.32
N LEU A 14 3.03 12.26 -11.12
CA LEU A 14 4.05 13.30 -11.29
C LEU A 14 3.77 14.57 -10.48
N THR A 15 2.50 14.87 -10.21
CA THR A 15 2.10 16.18 -9.67
C THR A 15 1.47 16.12 -8.27
N ASP A 16 0.93 14.98 -7.86
CA ASP A 16 0.28 14.80 -6.56
C ASP A 16 1.34 14.33 -5.54
N PRO A 17 1.56 15.04 -4.43
CA PRO A 17 2.48 14.58 -3.39
C PRO A 17 1.96 13.32 -2.68
N HIS A 18 0.68 12.98 -2.83
CA HIS A 18 0.11 11.78 -2.25
C HIS A 18 0.25 10.59 -3.18
N SER A 19 0.57 9.43 -2.60
CA SER A 19 0.48 8.16 -3.33
C SER A 19 -0.95 7.89 -3.81
N GLN A 20 -1.08 7.15 -4.91
CA GLN A 20 -2.39 6.70 -5.40
C GLN A 20 -3.10 5.84 -4.33
N SER A 21 -4.43 5.81 -4.37
CA SER A 21 -5.24 5.26 -3.28
C SER A 21 -4.95 3.77 -2.99
N GLU A 22 -4.68 2.98 -4.03
CA GLU A 22 -4.29 1.58 -3.89
C GLU A 22 -3.00 1.41 -3.08
N PHE A 23 -2.02 2.29 -3.29
CA PHE A 23 -0.73 2.25 -2.59
C PHE A 23 -0.81 2.86 -1.19
N ARG A 24 -1.70 3.82 -0.97
CA ARG A 24 -1.96 4.37 0.37
C ARG A 24 -2.50 3.31 1.33
N VAL A 25 -3.39 2.45 0.84
CA VAL A 25 -3.94 1.35 1.66
C VAL A 25 -2.92 0.23 1.72
N ASN A 26 -2.59 -0.39 0.58
CA ASN A 26 -1.80 -1.62 0.56
C ASN A 26 -0.37 -1.38 1.05
N GLY A 27 0.24 -0.25 0.70
CA GLY A 27 1.60 0.07 1.13
C GLY A 27 1.73 0.21 2.65
N VAL A 28 0.72 0.79 3.32
CA VAL A 28 0.75 0.97 4.77
C VAL A 28 0.42 -0.34 5.48
N VAL A 29 -0.68 -1.01 5.12
CA VAL A 29 -1.09 -2.23 5.83
C VAL A 29 -0.09 -3.38 5.65
N SER A 30 0.68 -3.40 4.55
CA SER A 30 1.72 -4.42 4.36
C SER A 30 2.96 -4.25 5.23
N ASN A 31 3.15 -3.09 5.86
CA ASN A 31 4.18 -2.89 6.88
C ASN A 31 3.67 -3.21 8.30
N PHE A 32 2.39 -3.57 8.47
CA PHE A 32 1.76 -3.69 9.78
C PHE A 32 1.62 -5.16 10.20
N SER A 33 2.35 -5.56 11.25
CA SER A 33 2.36 -6.96 11.73
C SER A 33 1.00 -7.45 12.21
N GLU A 34 0.18 -6.56 12.73
CA GLU A 34 -1.15 -6.83 13.26
C GLU A 34 -2.13 -7.11 12.14
N PHE A 35 -1.95 -6.49 10.96
CA PHE A 35 -2.70 -6.85 9.76
C PHE A 35 -2.42 -8.31 9.38
N LYS A 36 -1.16 -8.70 9.30
CA LYS A 36 -0.78 -10.10 9.02
C LYS A 36 -1.43 -11.06 10.03
N LYS A 37 -1.40 -10.74 11.32
CA LYS A 37 -2.01 -11.56 12.38
C LYS A 37 -3.54 -11.66 12.24
N ALA A 38 -4.21 -10.54 12.01
CA ALA A 38 -5.67 -10.48 11.91
C ALA A 38 -6.19 -11.25 10.69
N PHE A 39 -5.46 -11.24 9.59
CA PHE A 39 -5.85 -11.89 8.33
C PHE A 39 -5.17 -13.25 8.11
N GLY A 40 -4.39 -13.76 9.07
CA GLY A 40 -3.73 -15.07 8.98
C GLY A 40 -2.76 -15.19 7.81
N CYS A 41 -2.14 -14.10 7.37
CA CYS A 41 -1.26 -14.11 6.20
C CYS A 41 0.07 -14.84 6.52
N SER A 42 0.55 -15.63 5.55
CA SER A 42 1.87 -16.26 5.62
C SER A 42 2.99 -15.24 5.35
N GLU A 43 4.23 -15.55 5.76
CA GLU A 43 5.39 -14.65 5.54
C GLU A 43 5.63 -14.29 4.08
N LYS A 44 5.32 -15.22 3.16
CA LYS A 44 5.53 -15.04 1.72
C LYS A 44 4.32 -14.44 1.00
N SER A 45 3.31 -14.01 1.75
CA SER A 45 2.12 -13.38 1.17
C SER A 45 2.46 -12.01 0.61
N ALA A 46 1.88 -11.64 -0.53
CA ALA A 46 2.15 -10.36 -1.21
C ALA A 46 1.89 -9.12 -0.32
N MET A 47 1.00 -9.25 0.67
CA MET A 47 0.65 -8.19 1.61
C MET A 47 1.49 -8.19 2.89
N VAL A 48 2.56 -8.99 2.98
CA VAL A 48 3.49 -9.03 4.12
C VAL A 48 4.87 -8.66 3.61
N ARG A 49 5.43 -7.56 4.10
CA ARG A 49 6.81 -7.19 3.77
C ARG A 49 7.78 -7.81 4.77
N GLU A 50 8.81 -8.47 4.24
CA GLU A 50 9.92 -8.97 5.03
C GLU A 50 10.70 -7.81 5.69
N ASN A 51 10.99 -6.76 4.92
CA ASN A 51 11.64 -5.54 5.39
C ASN A 51 10.59 -4.43 5.62
N ALA A 52 9.82 -4.55 6.69
CA ALA A 52 8.79 -3.57 7.05
C ALA A 52 9.37 -2.22 7.47
N CYS A 53 8.81 -1.13 6.95
CA CYS A 53 9.21 0.23 7.31
C CYS A 53 8.41 0.75 8.51
N ARG A 54 9.09 1.33 9.51
CA ARG A 54 8.48 2.04 10.65
C ARG A 54 9.26 3.31 10.94
N VAL A 55 8.56 4.41 11.18
CA VAL A 55 9.16 5.73 11.39
C VAL A 55 8.87 6.28 12.79
N TRP A 56 7.65 6.09 13.28
CA TRP A 56 7.20 6.56 14.60
C TRP A 56 7.29 5.48 15.67
#